data_AF-Q31Q71-F1
#
_entry.id   AF-Q31Q71-F1
#
_cell.length_a   1.000
_cell.length_b   1.000
_cell.length_c   1.000
_cell.angle_alpha   90.00
_cell.angle_beta   90.00
_cell.angle_gamma   90.00
#
_symmetry.space_group_name_H-M   'P 1'
#
loop_
_entity.id
_entity.type
_entity.pdbx_description
1 polymer ?
#
loop_
_entity_poly.entity_id
_entity_poly.type
_entity_poly.pdbx_seq_one_letter_code
_entity_poly.pdbx_strand_id
1 'polypeptide(L)'
;MTSPFDSIRHVENGQEFWNGRELMGFLDYPHWQHFTNAIDRAIISCQRRGKHVADHFSRTITKFKTGGRPREDYRLSRLAAYLVAMNSDPRKRSVAAAQEYFYLRIRESEERDQKALPTAALPTSQPVPLRRKTTAPADWHRNRDESGRFTQSNPAAKTDAELLSDFQFGMVQAIYALSQINRLSRDRSLAKQADTLCNWLLSTKELLLDRCLKP
;
A
#
# COMPACT_ATOMS: atom_id res chain seq x y z
N MET A 1 -4.77 -0.64 -25.59
CA MET A 1 -4.95 0.80 -25.36
C MET A 1 -3.90 1.23 -24.36
N THR A 2 -3.12 2.27 -24.68
CA THR A 2 -2.07 2.80 -23.80
C THR A 2 -2.70 3.57 -22.63
N SER A 3 -2.24 3.34 -21.41
CA SER A 3 -2.76 4.02 -20.23
C SER A 3 -2.30 5.48 -20.20
N PRO A 4 -3.10 6.44 -19.72
CA PRO A 4 -2.65 7.83 -19.56
C PRO A 4 -1.36 7.94 -18.72
N PHE A 5 -1.20 7.07 -17.72
CA PHE A 5 -0.03 7.04 -16.84
C PHE A 5 1.26 6.58 -17.55
N ASP A 6 1.17 5.97 -18.74
CA ASP A 6 2.34 5.65 -19.56
C ASP A 6 2.98 6.92 -20.15
N SER A 7 2.19 7.98 -20.36
CA SER A 7 2.68 9.25 -20.93
C SER A 7 3.58 10.05 -19.98
N ILE A 8 3.46 9.79 -18.67
CA ILE A 8 4.26 10.39 -17.60
C ILE A 8 5.19 9.38 -16.93
N ARG A 9 5.39 8.22 -17.57
CA ARG A 9 6.36 7.23 -17.12
C ARG A 9 7.75 7.61 -17.59
N HIS A 10 8.67 7.66 -16.66
CA HIS A 10 10.09 7.90 -16.92
C HIS A 10 10.89 6.64 -16.66
N VAL A 11 12.03 6.50 -17.35
CA VAL A 11 12.98 5.40 -17.14
C VAL A 11 14.35 5.99 -16.98
N GLU A 12 15.05 5.64 -15.90
CA GLU A 12 16.45 5.99 -15.71
C GLU A 12 17.18 4.79 -15.12
N ASN A 13 18.35 4.48 -15.68
CA ASN A 13 19.14 3.30 -15.29
C ASN A 13 18.34 1.98 -15.32
N GLY A 14 17.41 1.87 -16.28
CA GLY A 14 16.52 0.70 -16.40
C GLY A 14 15.39 0.62 -15.37
N GLN A 15 15.28 1.59 -14.46
CA GLN A 15 14.23 1.64 -13.45
C GLN A 15 13.15 2.66 -13.83
N GLU A 16 11.89 2.24 -13.72
CA GLU A 16 10.73 3.09 -14.01
C GLU A 16 10.37 3.95 -12.80
N PHE A 17 10.02 5.21 -13.05
CA PHE A 17 9.55 6.14 -12.03
C PHE A 17 8.53 7.14 -12.59
N TRP A 18 7.83 7.81 -11.67
CA TRP A 18 6.89 8.89 -11.95
C TRP A 18 7.21 10.09 -11.08
N ASN A 19 7.08 11.31 -11.64
CA ASN A 19 7.21 12.53 -10.84
C ASN A 19 5.88 12.87 -10.17
N GLY A 20 5.93 13.32 -8.91
CA GLY A 20 4.75 13.68 -8.12
C GLY A 20 3.97 14.84 -8.75
N ARG A 21 4.66 15.84 -9.29
CA ARG A 21 4.06 17.00 -9.97
C ARG A 21 3.32 16.64 -11.26
N GLU A 22 3.76 15.61 -11.97
CA GLU A 22 3.04 15.11 -13.14
C GLU A 22 1.85 14.25 -12.69
N LEU A 23 2.12 13.33 -11.75
CA LEU A 23 1.11 12.41 -11.23
C LEU A 23 -0.09 13.13 -10.59
N MET A 24 0.12 14.23 -9.87
CA MET A 24 -0.99 15.00 -9.27
C MET A 24 -2.00 15.47 -10.33
N GLY A 25 -1.55 15.82 -11.54
CA GLY A 25 -2.41 16.26 -12.63
C GLY A 25 -3.28 15.12 -13.15
N PHE A 26 -2.72 13.91 -13.26
CA PHE A 26 -3.46 12.72 -13.68
C PHE A 26 -4.37 12.15 -12.59
N LEU A 27 -4.21 12.59 -11.34
CA LEU A 27 -5.05 12.20 -10.20
C LEU A 27 -6.07 13.29 -9.80
N ASP A 28 -6.25 14.31 -10.65
CA ASP A 28 -7.15 15.44 -10.45
C ASP A 28 -6.94 16.17 -9.12
N TYR A 29 -5.69 16.39 -8.72
CA TYR A 29 -5.36 17.24 -7.57
C TYR A 29 -5.01 18.66 -8.05
N PRO A 30 -5.87 19.66 -7.81
CA PRO A 30 -5.61 21.02 -8.28
C PRO A 30 -4.51 21.73 -7.48
N HIS A 31 -4.31 21.34 -6.22
CA HIS A 31 -3.36 21.97 -5.30
C HIS A 31 -2.38 20.96 -4.71
N TRP A 32 -1.11 21.36 -4.65
CA TRP A 32 -0.02 20.53 -4.15
C TRP A 32 -0.19 20.11 -2.69
N GLN A 33 -0.74 21.00 -1.86
CA GLN A 33 -0.94 20.77 -0.44
C GLN A 33 -1.89 19.58 -0.18
N HIS A 34 -2.87 19.38 -1.05
CA HIS A 34 -3.77 18.22 -0.93
C HIS A 34 -3.10 16.94 -1.41
N PHE A 35 -2.23 17.04 -2.42
CA PHE A 35 -1.51 15.89 -2.94
C PHE A 35 -0.40 15.42 -2.00
N THR A 36 0.30 16.35 -1.35
CA THR A 36 1.31 16.04 -0.32
C THR A 36 0.72 15.24 0.83
N ASN A 37 -0.50 15.55 1.29
CA ASN A 37 -1.20 14.71 2.28
C ASN A 37 -1.42 13.26 1.83
N ALA A 38 -1.56 12.98 0.52
CA ALA A 38 -1.64 11.62 0.00
C ALA A 38 -0.25 10.96 -0.03
N ILE A 39 0.79 11.71 -0.39
CA ILE A 39 2.19 11.26 -0.35
C ILE A 39 2.62 10.93 1.07
N ASP A 40 2.33 11.77 2.06
CA ASP A 40 2.72 11.56 3.45
C ASP A 40 2.10 10.29 4.02
N ARG A 41 0.81 10.06 3.74
CA ARG A 41 0.11 8.80 4.10
C ARG A 41 0.73 7.59 3.38
N ALA A 42 1.13 7.75 2.12
CA ALA A 42 1.79 6.70 1.36
C ALA A 42 3.19 6.36 1.91
N ILE A 43 3.95 7.36 2.37
CA ILE A 43 5.24 7.18 3.04
C ILE A 43 5.05 6.38 4.33
N ILE A 44 4.08 6.75 5.17
CA ILE A 44 3.75 6.00 6.39
C ILE A 44 3.36 4.56 6.05
N SER A 45 2.54 4.35 5.02
CA SER A 45 2.17 3.01 4.56
C SER A 45 3.37 2.19 4.09
N CYS A 46 4.34 2.83 3.43
CA CYS A 46 5.59 2.21 3.01
C CYS A 46 6.43 1.74 4.20
N GLN A 47 6.61 2.61 5.20
CA GLN A 47 7.33 2.30 6.44
C GLN A 47 6.70 1.12 7.17
N ARG A 48 5.36 1.13 7.32
CA ARG A 48 4.62 0.06 8.00
C ARG A 48 4.72 -1.29 7.31
N ARG A 49 4.98 -1.31 6.00
CA ARG A 49 5.24 -2.54 5.22
C ARG A 49 6.69 -3.02 5.32
N GLY A 50 7.52 -2.40 6.16
CA GLY A 50 8.93 -2.75 6.33
C GLY A 50 9.78 -2.46 5.09
N LYS A 51 9.33 -1.56 4.21
CA LYS A 51 10.09 -1.14 3.03
C LYS A 51 10.89 0.12 3.34
N HIS A 52 12.09 0.21 2.76
CA HIS A 52 12.94 1.38 2.93
C HIS A 52 12.39 2.55 2.10
N VAL A 53 11.97 3.62 2.77
CA VAL A 53 11.28 4.75 2.12
C VAL A 53 12.15 5.41 1.05
N ALA A 54 13.45 5.58 1.32
CA ALA A 54 14.34 6.31 0.41
C ALA A 54 14.52 5.60 -0.94
N ASP A 55 14.26 4.29 -1.01
CA ASP A 55 14.32 3.50 -2.25
C ASP A 55 13.10 3.75 -3.15
N HIS A 56 12.07 4.42 -2.62
CA HIS A 56 10.77 4.54 -3.26
C HIS A 56 10.30 5.97 -3.39
N PHE A 57 10.60 6.82 -2.40
CA PHE A 57 10.26 8.22 -2.34
C PHE A 57 11.53 9.05 -2.26
N SER A 58 11.92 9.63 -3.39
CA SER A 58 13.05 10.56 -3.44
C SER A 58 12.51 11.97 -3.62
N ARG A 59 12.71 12.83 -2.61
CA ARG A 59 12.29 14.23 -2.69
C ARG A 59 13.19 14.97 -3.68
N THR A 60 12.58 15.63 -4.65
CA THR A 60 13.27 16.37 -5.70
C THR A 60 12.79 17.82 -5.74
N ILE A 61 13.44 18.62 -6.58
CA ILE A 61 13.04 20.00 -6.84
C ILE A 61 12.85 20.16 -8.34
N THR A 62 11.61 20.41 -8.78
CA THR A 62 11.35 20.73 -10.19
C THR A 62 11.87 22.12 -10.48
N LYS A 63 12.79 22.22 -11.46
CA LYS A 63 13.25 23.50 -12.02
C LYS A 63 12.57 23.70 -13.38
N PHE A 64 11.95 24.86 -13.58
CA PHE A 64 11.36 25.21 -14.87
C PHE A 64 12.45 25.68 -15.84
N LYS A 65 12.38 25.24 -17.10
CA LYS A 65 13.32 25.64 -18.16
C LYS A 65 13.31 27.15 -18.42
N THR A 66 12.19 27.82 -18.16
CA THR A 66 11.96 29.25 -18.46
C THR A 66 12.17 30.18 -17.25
N GLY A 67 12.77 29.69 -16.17
CA GLY A 67 12.86 30.42 -14.90
C GLY A 67 11.56 30.33 -14.08
N GLY A 68 11.71 30.32 -12.76
CA GLY A 68 10.61 30.18 -11.81
C GLY A 68 11.13 29.74 -10.44
N ARG A 69 10.38 30.02 -9.38
CA ARG A 69 10.75 29.58 -8.03
C ARG A 69 10.81 28.05 -8.01
N PRO A 70 11.92 27.45 -7.55
CA PRO A 70 12.02 26.00 -7.42
C PRO A 70 10.88 25.48 -6.55
N ARG A 71 10.23 24.39 -6.98
CA ARG A 71 9.11 23.78 -6.27
C ARG A 71 9.49 22.37 -5.84
N GLU A 72 9.07 22.01 -4.63
CA GLU A 72 9.19 20.63 -4.14
C GLU A 72 8.45 19.66 -5.07
N ASP A 73 9.04 18.49 -5.27
CA ASP A 73 8.51 17.38 -6.03
C ASP A 73 9.00 16.05 -5.44
N TYR A 74 8.53 14.94 -5.98
CA TYR A 74 8.96 13.60 -5.64
C TYR A 74 9.21 12.80 -6.89
N ARG A 75 10.28 12.01 -6.86
CA ARG A 75 10.44 10.85 -7.71
C ARG A 75 9.87 9.63 -6.99
N LEU A 76 8.92 8.96 -7.63
CA LEU A 76 8.18 7.84 -7.09
C LEU A 76 8.50 6.57 -7.88
N SER A 77 8.98 5.52 -7.20
CA SER A 77 9.06 4.17 -7.78
C SER A 77 7.66 3.62 -8.13
N ARG A 78 7.58 2.49 -8.85
CA ARG A 78 6.30 1.78 -9.10
C ARG A 78 5.51 1.56 -7.81
N LEU A 79 6.19 1.10 -6.77
CA LEU A 79 5.56 0.86 -5.46
C LEU A 79 5.09 2.15 -4.80
N ALA A 80 5.91 3.21 -4.84
CA ALA A 80 5.50 4.50 -4.29
C ALA A 80 4.29 5.09 -5.02
N ALA A 81 4.27 5.06 -6.35
CA ALA A 81 3.16 5.55 -7.15
C ALA A 81 1.86 4.79 -6.86
N TYR A 82 1.95 3.45 -6.71
CA TYR A 82 0.84 2.64 -6.23
C TYR A 82 0.36 3.08 -4.84
N LEU A 83 1.27 3.20 -3.86
CA LEU A 83 0.90 3.61 -2.49
C LEU A 83 0.27 5.00 -2.46
N VAL A 84 0.73 5.94 -3.28
CA VAL A 84 0.12 7.28 -3.43
C VAL A 84 -1.29 7.17 -3.98
N ALA A 85 -1.54 6.32 -4.98
CA ALA A 85 -2.90 6.08 -5.49
C ALA A 85 -3.81 5.41 -4.45
N MET A 86 -3.27 4.48 -3.64
CA MET A 86 -4.03 3.81 -2.56
C MET A 86 -4.39 4.74 -1.39
N ASN A 87 -3.59 5.77 -1.15
CA ASN A 87 -3.80 6.75 -0.08
C ASN A 87 -4.41 8.07 -0.58
N SER A 88 -4.88 8.10 -1.84
CA SER A 88 -5.59 9.23 -2.45
C SER A 88 -7.10 9.17 -2.24
N ASP A 89 -7.83 10.22 -2.62
CA ASP A 89 -9.31 10.24 -2.54
C ASP A 89 -9.95 9.20 -3.48
N PRO A 90 -10.55 8.11 -2.94
CA PRO A 90 -11.11 7.03 -3.75
C PRO A 90 -12.39 7.44 -4.51
N ARG A 91 -12.97 8.61 -4.21
CA ARG A 91 -14.15 9.12 -4.94
C ARG A 91 -13.81 9.61 -6.35
N LYS A 92 -12.53 9.88 -6.63
CA LYS A 92 -12.06 10.33 -7.93
C LYS A 92 -11.85 9.14 -8.87
N ARG A 93 -12.46 9.20 -10.06
CA ARG A 93 -12.31 8.15 -11.10
C ARG A 93 -10.87 7.98 -11.57
N SER A 94 -10.11 9.08 -11.66
CA SER A 94 -8.69 9.10 -11.98
C SER A 94 -7.84 8.30 -10.98
N VAL A 95 -8.15 8.42 -9.69
CA VAL A 95 -7.50 7.65 -8.62
C VAL A 95 -7.79 6.15 -8.77
N ALA A 96 -9.04 5.77 -9.04
CA ALA A 96 -9.38 4.36 -9.26
C ALA A 96 -8.63 3.77 -10.47
N ALA A 97 -8.49 4.53 -11.56
CA ALA A 97 -7.73 4.12 -12.74
C ALA A 97 -6.23 3.98 -12.43
N ALA A 98 -5.67 4.88 -11.61
CA ALA A 98 -4.28 4.79 -11.18
C ALA A 98 -4.01 3.54 -10.33
N GLN A 99 -4.92 3.21 -9.42
CA GLN A 99 -4.80 2.03 -8.56
C GLN A 99 -4.70 0.74 -9.40
N GLU A 100 -5.57 0.59 -10.39
CA GLU A 100 -5.55 -0.54 -11.32
C GLU A 100 -4.24 -0.57 -12.13
N TYR A 101 -3.88 0.56 -12.73
CA TYR A 101 -2.67 0.67 -13.55
C TYR A 101 -1.40 0.33 -12.76
N PHE A 102 -1.19 0.95 -11.60
CA PHE A 102 0.04 0.74 -10.83
C PHE A 102 0.10 -0.64 -10.19
N TYR A 103 -1.05 -1.24 -9.84
CA TYR A 103 -1.11 -2.63 -9.41
C TYR A 103 -0.62 -3.58 -10.51
N LEU A 104 -1.12 -3.43 -11.74
CA LEU A 104 -0.68 -4.24 -12.88
C LEU A 104 0.81 -4.05 -13.17
N ARG A 105 1.32 -2.81 -13.09
CA ARG A 105 2.75 -2.52 -13.27
C ARG A 105 3.65 -3.19 -12.24
N ILE A 106 3.22 -3.27 -10.99
CA ILE A 106 3.97 -3.99 -9.95
C ILE A 106 4.02 -5.48 -10.30
N ARG A 107 2.90 -6.08 -10.67
CA ARG A 107 2.85 -7.51 -11.05
C ARG A 107 3.74 -7.83 -12.24
N GLU A 108 3.69 -7.02 -13.28
CA GLU A 108 4.56 -7.18 -14.45
C GLU A 108 6.04 -7.06 -14.08
N SER A 109 6.39 -6.18 -13.13
CA SER A 109 7.75 -6.07 -12.62
C SER A 109 8.18 -7.31 -11.87
N GLU A 110 7.35 -7.80 -10.95
CA GLU A 110 7.66 -8.99 -10.15
C GLU A 110 7.87 -10.22 -11.04
N GLU A 111 7.04 -10.37 -12.09
CA GLU A 111 7.20 -11.45 -13.08
C GLU A 111 8.50 -11.32 -13.89
N ARG A 112 8.89 -10.10 -14.26
CA ARG A 112 10.16 -9.84 -14.95
C ARG A 112 11.35 -10.13 -14.05
N ASP A 113 11.30 -9.69 -12.80
CA ASP A 113 12.35 -9.90 -11.81
C ASP A 113 12.52 -11.40 -11.53
N GLN A 114 11.40 -12.14 -11.42
CA GLN A 114 11.40 -13.59 -11.26
C GLN A 114 11.99 -14.33 -12.47
N LYS A 115 11.73 -13.85 -13.69
CA LYS A 115 12.25 -14.43 -14.94
C LYS A 115 13.70 -14.06 -15.22
N ALA A 116 14.17 -12.92 -14.70
CA ALA A 116 15.54 -12.44 -14.84
C ALA A 116 16.53 -13.20 -13.93
N LEU A 117 16.04 -13.96 -12.94
CA LEU A 117 16.86 -14.89 -12.17
C LEU A 117 17.42 -15.97 -13.13
N PRO A 118 18.75 -16.12 -13.25
CA PRO A 118 19.32 -17.15 -14.10
C PRO A 118 18.88 -18.53 -13.60
N THR A 119 18.33 -19.37 -14.50
CA THR A 119 17.98 -20.78 -14.25
C THR A 119 19.17 -21.66 -13.84
N ALA A 120 20.38 -21.10 -13.72
CA ALA A 120 21.58 -21.82 -13.35
C ALA A 120 21.69 -21.98 -11.83
N ALA A 121 21.65 -23.25 -11.40
CA ALA A 121 21.89 -23.78 -10.06
C ALA A 121 20.78 -23.49 -9.02
N LEU A 122 19.73 -24.31 -9.05
CA LEU A 122 19.30 -24.94 -7.80
C LEU A 122 20.53 -25.71 -7.27
N PRO A 123 21.22 -25.27 -6.20
CA PRO A 123 22.04 -26.24 -5.47
C PRO A 123 21.08 -27.36 -5.08
N THR A 124 21.46 -28.61 -5.38
CA THR A 124 20.83 -29.79 -4.78
C THR A 124 20.81 -29.56 -3.28
N SER A 125 19.68 -29.08 -2.78
CA SER A 125 19.54 -28.71 -1.39
C SER A 125 19.42 -30.01 -0.62
N GLN A 126 20.43 -30.26 0.21
CA GLN A 126 20.28 -31.15 1.36
C GLN A 126 18.96 -30.81 2.05
N PRO A 127 18.24 -31.78 2.64
CA PRO A 127 17.00 -31.52 3.32
C PRO A 127 17.24 -30.46 4.40
N VAL A 128 16.72 -29.25 4.16
CA VAL A 128 16.64 -28.20 5.19
C VAL A 128 15.76 -28.80 6.28
N PRO A 129 16.26 -29.01 7.50
CA PRO A 129 15.43 -29.56 8.56
C PRO A 129 14.24 -28.62 8.72
N LEU A 130 13.03 -29.16 8.53
CA LEU A 130 11.79 -28.47 8.81
C LEU A 130 11.93 -27.89 10.21
N ARG A 131 12.13 -26.57 10.30
CA ARG A 131 12.12 -25.87 11.57
C ARG A 131 10.72 -26.13 12.12
N ARG A 132 10.62 -27.08 13.06
CA ARG A 132 9.42 -27.26 13.88
C ARG A 132 9.11 -25.86 14.37
N LYS A 133 7.97 -25.29 13.96
CA LYS A 133 7.41 -24.15 14.65
C LYS A 133 7.36 -24.61 16.10
N THR A 134 8.24 -24.10 16.94
CA THR A 134 8.12 -24.28 18.37
C THR A 134 6.84 -23.56 18.75
N THR A 135 5.72 -24.28 18.71
CA THR A 135 4.57 -24.05 19.57
C THR A 135 4.97 -24.42 20.99
N ALA A 136 5.98 -23.71 21.52
CA ALA A 136 5.98 -23.47 22.94
C ALA A 136 4.79 -22.53 23.17
N PRO A 137 3.90 -22.80 24.14
CA PRO A 137 2.93 -21.79 24.55
C PRO A 137 3.74 -20.53 24.84
N ALA A 138 3.35 -19.40 24.25
CA ALA A 138 3.88 -18.12 24.69
C ALA A 138 3.61 -18.05 26.18
N ASP A 139 4.68 -18.13 26.98
CA ASP A 139 4.62 -18.18 28.43
C ASP A 139 4.33 -16.76 28.91
N TRP A 140 3.07 -16.33 28.75
CA TRP A 140 2.57 -14.97 29.03
C TRP A 140 2.78 -14.53 30.49
N HIS A 141 3.25 -15.43 31.36
CA HIS A 141 3.43 -15.23 32.79
C HIS A 141 4.84 -14.78 33.21
N ARG A 142 5.81 -14.67 32.29
CA ARG A 142 7.20 -14.34 32.68
C ARG A 142 7.50 -12.83 32.83
N ASN A 143 6.59 -11.94 32.44
CA ASN A 143 6.78 -10.48 32.46
C ASN A 143 5.76 -9.77 33.38
N ARG A 144 5.69 -10.14 34.66
CA ARG A 144 4.93 -9.40 35.67
C ARG A 144 5.83 -9.09 36.87
N ASP A 145 5.82 -7.84 37.35
CA ASP A 145 6.40 -7.52 38.66
C ASP A 145 5.53 -8.09 39.80
N GLU A 146 6.06 -8.02 41.02
CA GLU A 146 5.38 -8.42 42.26
C GLU A 146 4.07 -7.65 42.51
N SER A 147 3.83 -6.55 41.79
CA SER A 147 2.60 -5.76 41.82
C SER A 147 1.59 -6.12 40.70
N GLY A 148 1.91 -7.08 39.84
CA GLY A 148 1.06 -7.55 38.76
C GLY A 148 1.07 -6.70 37.49
N ARG A 149 2.01 -5.76 37.33
CA ARG A 149 2.19 -4.93 36.12
C ARG A 149 3.26 -5.46 35.18
N PHE A 150 3.07 -5.21 33.89
CA PHE A 150 3.96 -5.66 32.81
C PHE A 150 5.26 -4.85 32.82
N THR A 151 6.42 -5.50 32.93
CA THR A 151 7.71 -4.82 33.19
C THR A 151 8.61 -4.58 31.98
N GLN A 152 8.12 -4.77 30.74
CA GLN A 152 8.89 -4.34 29.58
C GLN A 152 7.98 -3.94 28.42
N SER A 153 8.13 -2.71 27.92
CA SER A 153 7.51 -2.28 26.66
C SER A 153 8.14 -3.07 25.51
N ASN A 154 7.37 -3.97 24.90
CA ASN A 154 7.75 -4.66 23.68
C ASN A 154 7.84 -3.63 22.52
N PRO A 155 9.02 -3.38 21.91
CA PRO A 155 9.16 -2.40 20.83
C PRO A 155 8.42 -2.81 19.55
N ALA A 156 7.87 -4.04 19.47
CA ALA A 156 7.04 -4.53 18.38
C ALA A 156 5.55 -4.64 18.72
N ALA A 157 5.12 -4.27 19.94
CA ALA A 157 3.70 -4.23 20.27
C ALA A 157 3.07 -3.00 19.63
N LYS A 158 2.30 -3.22 18.57
CA LYS A 158 1.49 -2.19 17.92
C LYS A 158 0.52 -1.60 18.94
N THR A 159 0.43 -0.28 18.96
CA THR A 159 -0.57 0.44 19.75
C THR A 159 -1.98 0.13 19.25
N ASP A 160 -3.00 0.32 20.09
CA ASP A 160 -4.41 0.12 19.70
C ASP A 160 -4.81 0.99 18.50
N ALA A 161 -4.24 2.19 18.40
CA ALA A 161 -4.41 3.09 17.25
C ALA A 161 -3.78 2.52 15.96
N GLU A 162 -2.62 1.86 16.06
CA GLU A 162 -1.97 1.20 14.93
C GLU A 162 -2.74 -0.03 14.47
N LEU A 163 -3.21 -0.87 15.39
CA LEU A 163 -4.07 -2.02 15.08
C LEU A 163 -5.38 -1.59 14.42
N LEU A 164 -6.00 -0.51 14.90
CA LEU A 164 -7.21 0.04 14.31
C LEU A 164 -6.96 0.56 12.89
N SER A 165 -5.83 1.22 12.65
CA SER A 165 -5.48 1.72 11.32
C SER A 165 -5.13 0.61 10.31
N ASP A 166 -4.46 -0.46 10.76
CA ASP A 166 -4.17 -1.63 9.93
C ASP A 166 -5.46 -2.40 9.59
N PHE A 167 -6.37 -2.52 10.56
CA PHE A 167 -7.69 -3.10 10.37
C PHE A 167 -8.53 -2.28 9.38
N GLN A 168 -8.55 -0.95 9.52
CA GLN A 168 -9.24 -0.07 8.58
C GLN A 168 -8.66 -0.15 7.17
N PHE A 169 -7.33 -0.22 7.04
CA PHE A 169 -6.67 -0.37 5.74
C PHE A 169 -7.04 -1.70 5.08
N GLY A 170 -7.01 -2.81 5.83
CA GLY A 170 -7.43 -4.13 5.34
C GLY A 170 -8.90 -4.18 4.90
N MET A 171 -9.78 -3.52 5.66
CA MET A 171 -11.21 -3.40 5.32
C MET A 171 -11.42 -2.64 4.00
N VAL A 172 -10.69 -1.54 3.77
CA VAL A 172 -10.78 -0.79 2.51
C VAL A 172 -10.28 -1.63 1.33
N GLN A 173 -9.20 -2.41 1.52
CA GLN A 173 -8.72 -3.34 0.48
C GLN A 173 -9.76 -4.41 0.13
N ALA A 174 -10.41 -4.99 1.15
CA ALA A 174 -11.43 -6.01 0.95
C ALA A 174 -12.66 -5.46 0.21
N ILE A 175 -13.15 -4.27 0.60
CA ILE A 175 -14.28 -3.60 -0.07
C ILE A 175 -13.93 -3.29 -1.53
N TYR A 176 -12.72 -2.79 -1.79
CA TYR A 176 -12.28 -2.50 -3.16
C TYR A 176 -12.21 -3.77 -4.02
N ALA A 177 -11.61 -4.84 -3.50
CA ALA A 177 -11.51 -6.12 -4.21
C ALA A 177 -12.90 -6.71 -4.53
N LEU A 178 -13.82 -6.68 -3.58
CA LEU A 178 -15.19 -7.16 -3.76
C LEU A 178 -15.98 -6.30 -4.76
N SER A 179 -15.78 -4.98 -4.76
CA SER A 179 -16.37 -4.08 -5.75
C SER A 179 -15.88 -4.38 -7.17
N GLN A 180 -14.60 -4.71 -7.34
CA GLN A 180 -14.04 -5.13 -8.63
C GLN A 180 -14.59 -6.48 -9.08
N ILE A 181 -14.73 -7.45 -8.17
CA ILE A 181 -15.35 -8.75 -8.47
C ILE A 181 -16.78 -8.56 -8.96
N ASN A 182 -17.58 -7.71 -8.31
CA ASN A 182 -18.93 -7.40 -8.78
C ASN A 182 -18.91 -6.78 -10.19
N ARG A 183 -18.06 -5.78 -10.43
CA ARG A 183 -17.99 -5.07 -11.71
C ARG A 183 -17.53 -5.95 -12.88
N LEU A 184 -16.63 -6.89 -12.63
CA LEU A 184 -15.95 -7.68 -13.67
C LEU A 184 -16.52 -9.10 -13.84
N SER A 185 -17.29 -9.61 -12.88
CA SER A 185 -17.86 -10.95 -12.95
C SER A 185 -18.99 -11.04 -13.98
N ARG A 186 -18.89 -12.04 -14.87
CA ARG A 186 -20.02 -12.45 -15.74
C ARG A 186 -21.04 -13.33 -15.03
N ASP A 187 -20.66 -13.90 -13.88
CA ASP A 187 -21.53 -14.72 -13.04
C ASP A 187 -22.33 -13.83 -12.08
N ARG A 188 -23.66 -13.83 -12.26
CA ARG A 188 -24.61 -13.06 -11.44
C ARG A 188 -24.68 -13.54 -9.99
N SER A 189 -24.34 -14.80 -9.72
CA SER A 189 -24.29 -15.36 -8.36
C SER A 189 -23.11 -14.79 -7.58
N LEU A 190 -21.91 -14.82 -8.19
CA LEU A 190 -20.69 -14.25 -7.60
C LEU A 190 -20.78 -12.73 -7.41
N ALA A 191 -21.41 -12.02 -8.35
CA ALA A 191 -21.68 -10.58 -8.23
C ALA A 191 -22.56 -10.26 -7.01
N LYS A 192 -23.66 -11.00 -6.81
CA LYS A 192 -24.53 -10.84 -5.64
C LYS A 192 -23.81 -11.16 -4.32
N GLN A 193 -22.98 -12.20 -4.29
CA GLN A 193 -22.20 -12.54 -3.10
C GLN A 193 -21.18 -11.45 -2.77
N ALA A 194 -20.51 -10.90 -3.77
CA ALA A 194 -19.55 -9.81 -3.60
C ALA A 194 -20.23 -8.53 -3.06
N ASP A 195 -21.41 -8.16 -3.57
CA ASP A 195 -22.19 -7.03 -3.05
C ASP A 195 -22.64 -7.24 -1.60
N THR A 196 -23.09 -8.45 -1.28
CA THR A 196 -23.51 -8.80 0.09
C THR A 196 -22.35 -8.64 1.07
N LEU A 197 -21.16 -9.12 0.69
CA LEU A 197 -19.95 -9.02 1.51
C LEU A 197 -19.44 -7.58 1.61
N CYS A 198 -19.51 -6.78 0.54
CA CYS A 198 -19.19 -5.35 0.56
C CYS A 198 -20.06 -4.60 1.57
N ASN A 199 -21.38 -4.80 1.52
CA ASN A 199 -22.32 -4.14 2.42
C ASN A 199 -22.11 -4.57 3.87
N TRP A 200 -21.83 -5.85 4.11
CA TRP A 200 -21.51 -6.36 5.44
C TRP A 200 -20.22 -5.74 6.01
N LEU A 201 -19.16 -5.65 5.20
CA LEU A 201 -17.91 -5.02 5.61
C LEU A 201 -18.06 -3.51 5.86
N LEU A 202 -18.82 -2.80 5.02
CA LEU A 202 -19.14 -1.38 5.23
C LEU A 202 -19.90 -1.16 6.54
N SER A 203 -20.93 -1.96 6.82
CA SER A 203 -21.68 -1.89 8.07
C SER A 203 -20.82 -2.21 9.30
N THR A 204 -19.95 -3.21 9.19
CA THR A 204 -19.03 -3.59 10.27
C THR A 204 -18.00 -2.50 10.55
N LYS A 205 -17.54 -1.78 9.50
CA LYS A 205 -16.66 -0.61 9.64
C LYS A 205 -17.31 0.50 10.45
N GLU A 206 -18.54 0.87 10.11
CA GLU A 206 -19.30 1.92 10.79
C GLU A 206 -19.56 1.56 12.26
N LEU A 207 -19.95 0.31 12.54
CA LEU A 207 -20.16 -0.16 13.91
C LEU A 207 -18.89 -0.15 14.77
N LEU A 208 -17.74 -0.46 14.19
CA LEU A 208 -16.46 -0.45 14.90
C LEU A 208 -15.94 0.98 15.11
N LEU A 209 -16.15 1.88 14.14
CA LEU A 209 -15.89 3.30 14.29
C LEU A 209 -16.73 3.92 15.41
N ASP A 210 -18.01 3.60 15.47
CA ASP A 210 -18.94 4.08 16.51
C ASP A 210 -18.59 3.58 17.91
N ARG A 211 -18.03 2.36 18.03
CA ARG A 211 -17.59 1.79 19.30
C ARG A 211 -16.23 2.33 19.78
N CYS A 212 -15.35 2.72 18.86
CA CYS A 212 -14.00 3.19 19.18
C CYS A 212 -13.89 4.72 19.34
N LEU A 213 -14.85 5.50 18.80
CA LEU A 213 -14.83 6.97 18.82
C LEU A 213 -15.82 7.60 19.82
N LYS A 214 -16.58 6.81 20.58
CA LYS A 214 -17.36 7.33 21.71
C LYS A 214 -16.46 7.37 22.96
N PRO A 215 -16.40 8.50 23.68
CA PRO A 215 -15.61 8.63 24.90
C PRO A 215 -16.11 7.71 26.01
#